data_AF-A0A1V2USR1-F1
#
_entry.id   AF-A0A1V2USR1-F1
#
_cell.length_a   1.000
_cell.length_b   1.000
_cell.length_c   1.000
_cell.angle_alpha   90.00
_cell.angle_beta   90.00
_cell.angle_gamma   90.00
#
_symmetry.space_group_name_H-M   'P 1'
#
loop_
_entity.id
_entity.type
_entity.pdbx_description
1 polymer ?
#
loop_
_entity_poly.entity_id
_entity_poly.type
_entity_poly.pdbx_seq_one_letter_code
_entity_poly.pdbx_strand_id
1 'polypeptide(L)'
;MNSIKNKEAYQKALAHVIQHAEFNENTVSLIDYITNNKGDVPFCIGMLGNYAEANAMVSWFRDNDLIGFKQWCFIAAKLNRMVFQFDAIEWFPAYKHLYALLSDNEEIISWYSQHRESYDRQGSIKDRDNPRKPDFHGYQLILALNHEWDQLRERCELILQTDLKKDKKYLIDHRFYLALANGDKSEMENVLTELTSPKIAKVRNFEFAFTFTEHFIATHAVIYSKLAWRNGYQLNIDTPWIPKEWLPVEPLPEYSEPWEFMREFDIFTPFDGEWNDWSPKRNNT
;
A
#
# COMPACT_ATOMS: atom_id res chain seq x y z
N MET A 1 8.71 -12.63 18.32
CA MET A 1 7.39 -11.95 18.43
C MET A 1 6.99 -11.58 19.87
N ASN A 2 7.12 -12.45 20.88
CA ASN A 2 6.63 -12.16 22.25
C ASN A 2 7.22 -10.90 22.93
N SER A 3 8.44 -10.46 22.62
CA SER A 3 9.02 -9.29 23.28
C SER A 3 8.49 -7.93 22.78
N ILE A 4 7.91 -7.86 21.58
CA ILE A 4 7.31 -6.63 21.04
C ILE A 4 5.85 -6.51 21.47
N LYS A 5 5.09 -7.61 21.40
CA LYS A 5 3.67 -7.63 21.82
C LYS A 5 3.50 -7.21 23.29
N ASN A 6 4.47 -7.50 24.15
CA ASN A 6 4.39 -7.14 25.58
C ASN A 6 4.75 -5.68 25.90
N LYS A 7 5.09 -4.85 24.90
CA LYS A 7 5.39 -3.43 25.13
C LYS A 7 4.09 -2.64 25.32
N GLU A 8 4.10 -1.71 26.26
CA GLU A 8 2.96 -0.83 26.53
C GLU A 8 2.48 -0.07 25.28
N ALA A 9 3.42 0.42 24.45
CA ALA A 9 3.10 1.10 23.19
C ALA A 9 2.32 0.20 22.21
N TYR A 10 2.69 -1.08 22.12
CA TYR A 10 1.98 -2.05 21.28
C TYR A 10 0.55 -2.28 21.79
N GLN A 11 0.37 -2.44 23.09
CA GLN A 11 -0.95 -2.67 23.68
C GLN A 11 -1.87 -1.45 23.54
N LYS A 12 -1.34 -0.23 23.72
CA LYS A 12 -2.10 1.00 23.46
C LYS A 12 -2.48 1.14 21.99
N ALA A 13 -1.56 0.85 21.07
CA ALA A 13 -1.83 0.85 19.65
C ALA A 13 -2.92 -0.16 19.29
N LEU A 14 -2.85 -1.39 19.82
CA LEU A 14 -3.85 -2.42 19.57
C LEU A 14 -5.22 -2.04 20.09
N ALA A 15 -5.31 -1.48 21.31
CA ALA A 15 -6.57 -0.99 21.85
C ALA A 15 -7.18 0.13 20.98
N HIS A 16 -6.35 1.06 20.49
CA HIS A 16 -6.79 2.12 19.58
C HIS A 16 -7.30 1.55 18.24
N VAL A 17 -6.57 0.63 17.63
CA VAL A 17 -6.98 -0.03 16.38
C VAL A 17 -8.30 -0.80 16.58
N ILE A 18 -8.48 -1.48 17.72
CA ILE A 18 -9.73 -2.19 18.03
C ILE A 18 -10.92 -1.23 18.07
N GLN A 19 -10.78 -0.05 18.71
CA GLN A 19 -11.86 0.95 18.74
C GLN A 19 -12.26 1.41 17.33
N HIS A 20 -11.30 1.56 16.41
CA HIS A 20 -11.58 1.93 15.02
C HIS A 20 -12.19 0.79 14.20
N ALA A 21 -12.01 -0.47 14.61
CA ALA A 21 -12.58 -1.64 13.97
C ALA A 21 -14.02 -1.95 14.44
N GLU A 22 -14.49 -1.32 15.52
CA GLU A 22 -15.84 -1.53 16.05
C GLU A 22 -16.91 -0.99 15.09
N PHE A 23 -17.86 -1.84 14.72
CA PHE A 23 -19.03 -1.43 13.96
C PHE A 23 -20.01 -0.68 14.87
N ASN A 24 -20.26 0.60 14.57
CA ASN A 24 -21.10 1.47 15.40
C ASN A 24 -21.98 2.40 14.54
N GLU A 25 -22.74 3.29 15.19
CA GLU A 25 -23.64 4.24 14.52
C GLU A 25 -22.93 5.17 13.53
N ASN A 26 -21.66 5.50 13.76
CA ASN A 26 -20.89 6.28 12.79
C ASN A 26 -20.67 5.46 11.52
N THR A 27 -20.29 4.18 11.63
CA THR A 27 -20.12 3.29 10.47
C THR A 27 -21.43 3.14 9.69
N VAL A 28 -22.56 2.97 10.38
CA VAL A 28 -23.89 2.95 9.77
C VAL A 28 -24.18 4.26 9.02
N SER A 29 -23.86 5.40 9.62
CA SER A 29 -24.06 6.72 9.02
C SER A 29 -23.18 6.94 7.79
N LEU A 30 -21.92 6.51 7.82
CA LEU A 30 -21.02 6.56 6.66
C LEU A 30 -21.59 5.77 5.49
N ILE A 31 -22.08 4.55 5.75
CA ILE A 31 -22.72 3.69 4.74
C ILE A 31 -23.97 4.36 4.17
N ASP A 32 -24.83 4.93 5.02
CA ASP A 32 -26.02 5.67 4.58
C ASP A 32 -25.66 6.87 3.68
N TYR A 33 -24.62 7.61 4.04
CA TYR A 33 -24.20 8.80 3.30
C TYR A 33 -23.63 8.45 1.93
N ILE A 34 -22.85 7.38 1.83
CA ILE A 34 -22.33 6.88 0.55
C ILE A 34 -23.50 6.37 -0.31
N THR A 35 -24.34 5.50 0.26
CA THR A 35 -25.45 4.85 -0.47
C THR A 35 -26.46 5.85 -1.03
N ASN A 36 -26.75 6.91 -0.26
CA ASN A 36 -27.73 7.92 -0.66
C ASN A 36 -27.11 9.21 -1.21
N ASN A 37 -25.80 9.20 -1.50
CA ASN A 37 -25.05 10.35 -2.02
C ASN A 37 -25.26 11.65 -1.21
N LYS A 38 -25.09 11.58 0.12
CA LYS A 38 -25.28 12.69 1.07
C LYS A 38 -23.96 13.24 1.58
N GLY A 39 -23.89 14.56 1.74
CA GLY A 39 -22.74 15.24 2.35
C GLY A 39 -21.47 15.11 1.49
N ASP A 40 -20.33 14.94 2.16
CA ASP A 40 -19.04 14.72 1.51
C ASP A 40 -18.81 13.21 1.35
N VAL A 41 -19.23 12.66 0.21
CA VAL A 41 -19.11 11.23 -0.10
C VAL A 41 -17.66 10.76 -0.16
N PRO A 42 -16.71 11.46 -0.81
CA PRO A 42 -15.29 11.09 -0.80
C PRO A 42 -14.73 10.95 0.63
N PHE A 43 -15.05 11.90 1.50
CA PHE A 43 -14.66 11.83 2.91
C PHE A 43 -15.26 10.62 3.61
N CYS A 44 -16.55 10.32 3.36
CA CYS A 44 -17.22 9.17 3.97
C CYS A 44 -16.60 7.84 3.51
N ILE A 45 -16.27 7.70 2.23
CA ILE A 45 -15.57 6.53 1.68
C ILE A 45 -14.19 6.39 2.33
N GLY A 46 -13.44 7.49 2.47
CA GLY A 46 -12.14 7.49 3.13
C GLY A 46 -12.23 7.05 4.60
N MET A 47 -13.23 7.53 5.34
CA MET A 47 -13.47 7.13 6.73
C MET A 47 -13.86 5.64 6.85
N LEU A 48 -14.64 5.12 5.91
CA LEU A 48 -14.95 3.70 5.84
C LEU A 48 -13.72 2.87 5.44
N GLY A 49 -12.82 3.44 4.64
CA GLY A 49 -11.50 2.89 4.35
C GLY A 49 -10.69 2.70 5.62
N ASN A 50 -10.61 3.72 6.48
CA ASN A 50 -9.95 3.62 7.79
C ASN A 50 -10.55 2.51 8.67
N TYR A 51 -11.88 2.36 8.65
CA TYR A 51 -12.56 1.26 9.34
C TYR A 51 -12.12 -0.12 8.80
N ALA A 52 -12.00 -0.27 7.48
CA ALA A 52 -11.54 -1.52 6.85
C ALA A 52 -10.06 -1.80 7.18
N GLU A 53 -9.19 -0.79 7.13
CA GLU A 53 -7.78 -0.90 7.51
C GLU A 53 -7.61 -1.35 8.96
N ALA A 54 -8.37 -0.75 9.89
CA ALA A 54 -8.37 -1.16 11.29
C ALA A 54 -8.82 -2.62 11.45
N ASN A 55 -9.86 -3.04 10.74
CA ASN A 55 -10.32 -4.43 10.77
C ASN A 55 -9.29 -5.42 10.20
N ALA A 56 -8.53 -5.05 9.16
CA ALA A 56 -7.42 -5.86 8.69
C ALA A 56 -6.40 -6.06 9.82
N MET A 57 -5.98 -4.97 10.46
CA MET A 57 -5.00 -5.01 11.55
C MET A 57 -5.48 -5.83 12.76
N VAL A 58 -6.76 -5.69 13.14
CA VAL A 58 -7.36 -6.52 14.20
C VAL A 58 -7.36 -8.00 13.82
N SER A 59 -7.84 -8.34 12.61
CA SER A 59 -7.93 -9.72 12.13
C SER A 59 -6.60 -10.44 12.29
N TRP A 60 -5.49 -9.80 11.92
CA TRP A 60 -4.18 -10.41 12.09
C TRP A 60 -3.62 -10.33 13.51
N PHE A 61 -3.51 -9.13 14.09
CA PHE A 61 -2.71 -8.95 15.31
C PHE A 61 -3.42 -9.36 16.59
N ARG A 62 -4.76 -9.34 16.60
CA ARG A 62 -5.59 -9.85 17.70
C ARG A 62 -5.98 -11.30 17.44
N ASP A 63 -6.52 -11.58 16.26
CA ASP A 63 -7.24 -12.85 16.02
C ASP A 63 -6.38 -13.91 15.31
N ASN A 64 -5.24 -13.53 14.73
CA ASN A 64 -4.39 -14.36 13.86
C ASN A 64 -5.16 -14.98 12.69
N ASP A 65 -6.15 -14.26 12.18
CA ASP A 65 -6.98 -14.63 11.03
C ASP A 65 -6.41 -14.01 9.75
N LEU A 66 -5.71 -14.85 8.97
CA LEU A 66 -5.15 -14.44 7.67
C LEU A 66 -6.24 -14.23 6.61
N ILE A 67 -7.34 -14.99 6.67
CA ILE A 67 -8.41 -14.89 5.67
C ILE A 67 -9.15 -13.57 5.87
N GLY A 68 -9.56 -13.29 7.11
CA GLY A 68 -10.16 -12.01 7.48
C GLY A 68 -9.23 -10.83 7.17
N PHE A 69 -7.93 -10.97 7.44
CA PHE A 69 -6.93 -9.95 7.09
C PHE A 69 -6.93 -9.63 5.59
N LYS A 70 -6.82 -10.64 4.70
CA LYS A 70 -6.81 -10.44 3.25
C LYS A 70 -8.13 -9.85 2.74
N GLN A 71 -9.25 -10.31 3.28
CA GLN A 71 -10.59 -9.79 2.97
C GLN A 71 -10.70 -8.29 3.29
N TRP A 72 -10.25 -7.87 4.47
CA TRP A 72 -10.27 -6.45 4.84
C TRP A 72 -9.26 -5.61 4.08
N CYS A 73 -8.10 -6.16 3.72
CA CYS A 73 -7.16 -5.49 2.82
C CYS A 73 -7.79 -5.22 1.44
N PHE A 74 -8.53 -6.19 0.88
CA PHE A 74 -9.28 -5.99 -0.36
C PHE A 74 -10.31 -4.87 -0.22
N ILE A 75 -11.12 -4.88 0.85
CA ILE A 75 -12.14 -3.85 1.09
C ILE A 75 -11.50 -2.47 1.21
N ALA A 76 -10.42 -2.34 1.98
CA ALA A 76 -9.69 -1.08 2.14
C ALA A 76 -9.16 -0.55 0.80
N ALA A 77 -8.54 -1.42 -0.01
CA ALA A 77 -8.03 -1.05 -1.33
C ALA A 77 -9.17 -0.65 -2.30
N LYS A 78 -10.29 -1.39 -2.32
CA LYS A 78 -11.43 -1.06 -3.19
C LYS A 78 -12.10 0.26 -2.78
N LEU A 79 -12.23 0.54 -1.47
CA LEU A 79 -12.72 1.84 -1.00
C LEU A 79 -11.75 2.98 -1.37
N ASN A 80 -10.45 2.80 -1.21
CA ASN A 80 -9.48 3.81 -1.62
C ASN A 80 -9.50 4.05 -3.14
N ARG A 81 -9.68 2.99 -3.94
CA ARG A 81 -9.99 3.09 -5.38
C ARG A 81 -11.21 3.97 -5.67
N MET A 82 -12.30 3.80 -4.92
CA MET A 82 -13.51 4.62 -5.12
C MET A 82 -13.24 6.11 -4.82
N VAL A 83 -12.37 6.43 -3.85
CA VAL A 83 -11.97 7.83 -3.59
C VAL A 83 -11.31 8.46 -4.82
N PHE A 84 -10.43 7.74 -5.53
CA PHE A 84 -9.79 8.26 -6.75
C PHE A 84 -10.79 8.58 -7.87
N GLN A 85 -12.03 8.06 -7.82
CA GLN A 85 -13.07 8.47 -8.79
C GLN A 85 -13.37 9.98 -8.71
N PHE A 86 -13.16 10.58 -7.54
CA PHE A 86 -13.41 12.00 -7.29
C PHE A 86 -12.17 12.88 -7.47
N ASP A 87 -10.97 12.29 -7.35
CA ASP A 87 -9.70 12.97 -7.59
C ASP A 87 -8.67 12.00 -8.19
N ALA A 88 -8.72 11.86 -9.52
CA ALA A 88 -7.82 10.96 -10.25
C ALA A 88 -6.34 11.40 -10.17
N ILE A 89 -6.04 12.62 -9.73
CA ILE A 89 -4.66 13.12 -9.61
C ILE A 89 -4.18 13.23 -8.17
N GLU A 90 -4.92 12.66 -7.21
CA GLU A 90 -4.50 12.57 -5.82
C GLU A 90 -3.10 11.94 -5.74
N TRP A 91 -2.25 12.46 -4.85
CA TRP A 91 -0.89 11.96 -4.67
C TRP A 91 -0.88 10.47 -4.31
N PHE A 92 -0.14 9.66 -5.08
CA PHE A 92 -0.21 8.20 -5.03
C PHE A 92 1.10 7.50 -4.60
N PRO A 93 1.60 7.77 -3.39
CA PRO A 93 2.87 7.21 -2.91
C PRO A 93 2.84 5.69 -2.73
N ALA A 94 4.03 5.09 -2.64
CA ALA A 94 4.21 3.63 -2.54
C ALA A 94 3.35 2.97 -1.44
N TYR A 95 3.18 3.62 -0.28
CA TYR A 95 2.40 3.05 0.82
C TYR A 95 0.90 2.88 0.52
N LYS A 96 0.33 3.63 -0.45
CA LYS A 96 -1.07 3.45 -0.87
C LYS A 96 -1.33 2.05 -1.46
N HIS A 97 -0.28 1.36 -1.92
CA HIS A 97 -0.38 0.03 -2.51
C HIS A 97 -0.39 -1.10 -1.47
N LEU A 98 -0.17 -0.79 -0.17
CA LEU A 98 -0.02 -1.78 0.89
C LEU A 98 -1.18 -2.79 0.91
N TYR A 99 -2.41 -2.30 1.05
CA TYR A 99 -3.57 -3.15 1.20
C TYR A 99 -3.95 -3.85 -0.11
N ALA A 100 -3.76 -3.21 -1.27
CA ALA A 100 -3.94 -3.87 -2.56
C ALA A 100 -3.01 -5.09 -2.67
N LEU A 101 -1.71 -4.92 -2.37
CA LEU A 101 -0.72 -6.00 -2.42
C LEU A 101 -0.98 -7.09 -1.39
N LEU A 102 -1.38 -6.74 -0.17
CA LEU A 102 -1.64 -7.70 0.91
C LEU A 102 -2.97 -8.43 0.77
N SER A 103 -3.89 -7.92 -0.05
CA SER A 103 -5.12 -8.62 -0.39
C SER A 103 -4.87 -9.87 -1.25
N ASP A 104 -3.80 -9.88 -2.06
CA ASP A 104 -3.58 -10.85 -3.15
C ASP A 104 -4.69 -10.88 -4.21
N ASN A 105 -5.58 -9.89 -4.29
CA ASN A 105 -6.56 -9.82 -5.37
C ASN A 105 -5.90 -9.26 -6.66
N GLU A 106 -5.90 -10.05 -7.73
CA GLU A 106 -5.20 -9.66 -8.96
C GLU A 106 -5.85 -8.49 -9.70
N GLU A 107 -7.17 -8.36 -9.65
CA GLU A 107 -7.87 -7.24 -10.30
C GLU A 107 -7.55 -5.90 -9.63
N ILE A 108 -7.60 -5.84 -8.28
CA ILE A 108 -7.26 -4.62 -7.55
C ILE A 108 -5.78 -4.26 -7.74
N ILE A 109 -4.87 -5.25 -7.69
CA ILE A 109 -3.43 -5.01 -7.92
C ILE A 109 -3.19 -4.52 -9.34
N SER A 110 -3.85 -5.11 -10.34
CA SER A 110 -3.77 -4.68 -11.74
C SER A 110 -4.26 -3.26 -11.94
N TRP A 111 -5.30 -2.82 -11.22
CA TRP A 111 -5.73 -1.43 -11.28
C TRP A 111 -4.68 -0.50 -10.66
N TYR A 112 -4.19 -0.82 -9.46
CA TYR A 112 -3.18 -0.02 -8.75
C TYR A 112 -1.87 0.11 -9.55
N SER A 113 -1.46 -0.93 -10.28
CA SER A 113 -0.25 -0.87 -11.12
C SER A 113 -0.41 0.04 -12.33
N GLN A 114 -1.64 0.27 -12.81
CA GLN A 114 -1.93 1.10 -13.97
C GLN A 114 -2.20 2.56 -13.62
N HIS A 115 -2.62 2.86 -12.38
CA HIS A 115 -2.95 4.22 -11.94
C HIS A 115 -1.69 5.11 -11.89
N ARG A 116 -1.55 6.02 -12.85
CA ARG A 116 -0.36 6.86 -13.08
C ARG A 116 -0.68 8.33 -13.30
N GLU A 117 -1.94 8.72 -13.23
CA GLU A 117 -2.44 10.05 -13.56
C GLU A 117 -1.74 11.15 -12.76
N SER A 118 -1.46 10.91 -11.47
CA SER A 118 -0.70 11.83 -10.62
C SER A 118 0.73 12.07 -11.11
N TYR A 119 1.31 11.13 -11.87
CA TYR A 119 2.70 11.14 -12.35
C TYR A 119 2.84 11.60 -13.81
N ASP A 120 1.92 11.19 -14.67
CA ASP A 120 2.06 11.32 -16.12
C ASP A 120 1.40 12.58 -16.69
N ARG A 121 0.62 13.31 -15.90
CA ARG A 121 0.14 14.64 -16.31
C ARG A 121 1.32 15.57 -16.62
N GLN A 122 1.18 16.39 -17.67
CA GLN A 122 2.27 17.26 -18.17
C GLN A 122 2.96 18.10 -17.08
N GLY A 123 2.21 18.57 -16.08
CA GLY A 123 2.74 19.35 -14.95
C GLY A 123 3.54 18.55 -13.92
N SER A 124 3.34 17.23 -13.84
CA SER A 124 3.97 16.32 -12.88
C SER A 124 5.23 15.65 -13.41
N ILE A 125 5.40 15.49 -14.73
CA ILE A 125 6.54 14.79 -15.34
C ILE A 125 7.89 15.31 -14.79
N LYS A 126 8.03 16.64 -14.67
CA LYS A 126 9.24 17.28 -14.13
C LYS A 126 9.56 16.87 -12.69
N ASP A 127 8.54 16.59 -11.89
CA ASP A 127 8.68 16.22 -10.49
C ASP A 127 8.84 14.69 -10.39
N ARG A 128 8.09 13.91 -11.18
CA ARG A 128 8.26 12.45 -11.35
C ARG A 128 9.69 12.09 -11.72
N ASP A 129 10.35 12.87 -12.57
CA ASP A 129 11.69 12.58 -13.09
C ASP A 129 12.82 13.31 -12.34
N ASN A 130 12.50 13.95 -11.21
CA ASN A 130 13.49 14.63 -10.39
C ASN A 130 13.77 13.86 -9.09
N PRO A 131 14.99 13.30 -8.90
CA PRO A 131 15.37 12.55 -7.69
C PRO A 131 15.22 13.27 -6.35
N ARG A 132 14.94 14.58 -6.37
CA ARG A 132 14.73 15.42 -5.18
C ARG A 132 13.25 15.67 -4.88
N LYS A 133 12.32 15.01 -5.57
CA LYS A 133 10.88 15.23 -5.44
C LYS A 133 10.17 13.96 -4.95
N PRO A 134 9.13 14.08 -4.10
CA PRO A 134 8.38 12.94 -3.59
C PRO A 134 7.85 12.01 -4.69
N ASP A 135 7.41 12.58 -5.81
CA ASP A 135 6.86 11.87 -6.97
C ASP A 135 7.85 10.85 -7.54
N PHE A 136 9.14 11.19 -7.57
CA PHE A 136 10.19 10.27 -8.00
C PHE A 136 10.25 9.00 -7.17
N HIS A 137 10.02 9.10 -5.85
CA HIS A 137 10.08 7.95 -4.94
C HIS A 137 8.87 7.03 -5.10
N GLY A 138 7.67 7.60 -5.25
CA GLY A 138 6.44 6.82 -5.40
C GLY A 138 6.37 6.05 -6.72
N TYR A 139 6.83 6.66 -7.81
CA TYR A 139 6.75 6.09 -9.16
C TYR A 139 7.53 4.77 -9.32
N GLN A 140 8.58 4.56 -8.52
CA GLN A 140 9.40 3.33 -8.59
C GLN A 140 8.60 2.05 -8.30
N LEU A 141 7.61 2.11 -7.39
CA LEU A 141 6.77 0.95 -7.09
C LEU A 141 5.93 0.55 -8.30
N ILE A 142 5.36 1.54 -8.99
CA ILE A 142 4.57 1.33 -10.20
C ILE A 142 5.41 0.70 -11.30
N LEU A 143 6.63 1.21 -11.53
CA LEU A 143 7.56 0.60 -12.51
C LEU A 143 7.87 -0.86 -12.16
N ALA A 144 8.10 -1.16 -10.88
CA ALA A 144 8.36 -2.51 -10.43
C ALA A 144 7.16 -3.45 -10.60
N LEU A 145 5.93 -2.97 -10.33
CA LEU A 145 4.70 -3.75 -10.52
C LEU A 145 4.41 -4.05 -11.99
N ASN A 146 4.88 -3.21 -12.91
CA ASN A 146 4.72 -3.41 -14.35
C ASN A 146 5.95 -4.01 -15.02
N HIS A 147 6.94 -4.45 -14.24
CA HIS A 147 8.17 -5.07 -14.73
C HIS A 147 8.97 -4.20 -15.72
N GLU A 148 8.91 -2.87 -15.55
CA GLU A 148 9.68 -1.89 -16.33
C GLU A 148 11.13 -1.79 -15.82
N TRP A 149 11.84 -2.93 -15.86
CA TRP A 149 13.11 -3.13 -15.17
C TRP A 149 14.23 -2.21 -15.60
N ASP A 150 14.36 -1.94 -16.91
CA ASP A 150 15.41 -1.07 -17.44
C ASP A 150 15.24 0.36 -16.93
N GLN A 151 14.01 0.89 -17.01
CA GLN A 151 13.70 2.23 -16.51
C GLN A 151 13.84 2.30 -14.98
N LEU A 152 13.39 1.27 -14.26
CA LEU A 152 13.55 1.20 -12.80
C LEU A 152 15.03 1.26 -12.40
N ARG A 153 15.87 0.47 -13.09
CA ARG A 153 17.32 0.41 -12.87
C ARG A 153 17.99 1.76 -13.09
N GLU A 154 17.77 2.38 -14.25
CA GLU A 154 18.34 3.68 -14.60
C GLU A 154 18.01 4.74 -13.53
N ARG A 155 16.76 4.78 -13.09
CA ARG A 155 16.28 5.74 -12.10
C ARG A 155 16.89 5.48 -10.72
N CYS A 156 17.00 4.23 -10.31
CA CYS A 156 17.64 3.88 -9.04
C CYS A 156 19.14 4.23 -9.04
N GLU A 157 19.85 3.95 -10.14
CA GLU A 157 21.25 4.36 -10.29
C GLU A 157 21.42 5.88 -10.23
N LEU A 158 20.54 6.64 -10.91
CA LEU A 158 20.54 8.09 -10.89
C LEU A 158 20.45 8.67 -9.46
N ILE A 159 19.47 8.22 -8.67
CA ILE A 159 19.31 8.77 -7.32
C ILE A 159 20.40 8.32 -6.35
N LEU A 160 20.92 7.09 -6.48
CA LEU A 160 22.00 6.58 -5.64
C LEU A 160 23.33 7.31 -5.89
N GLN A 161 23.53 7.87 -7.09
CA GLN A 161 24.68 8.71 -7.43
C GLN A 161 24.44 10.21 -7.17
N THR A 162 23.19 10.61 -6.91
CA THR A 162 22.84 12.02 -6.68
C THR A 162 23.23 12.46 -5.26
N ASP A 163 23.98 13.56 -5.14
CA ASP A 163 24.17 14.20 -3.83
C ASP A 163 22.87 14.85 -3.34
N LEU A 164 22.22 14.16 -2.41
CA LEU A 164 20.99 14.59 -1.76
C LEU A 164 21.31 15.27 -0.43
N LYS A 165 21.02 16.57 -0.29
CA LYS A 165 21.20 17.26 1.01
C LYS A 165 20.13 16.89 2.04
N LYS A 166 18.92 16.60 1.57
CA LYS A 166 17.76 16.15 2.36
C LYS A 166 17.40 14.74 1.93
N ASP A 167 16.54 14.05 2.67
CA ASP A 167 15.87 12.84 2.16
C ASP A 167 16.76 11.62 1.88
N LYS A 168 18.04 11.64 2.33
CA LYS A 168 18.96 10.49 2.29
C LYS A 168 18.39 9.22 2.92
N LYS A 169 17.44 9.36 3.86
CA LYS A 169 16.73 8.25 4.52
C LYS A 169 15.90 7.39 3.55
N TYR A 170 15.60 7.87 2.34
CA TYR A 170 14.88 7.12 1.30
C TYR A 170 15.80 6.39 0.31
N LEU A 171 17.12 6.59 0.38
CA LEU A 171 18.06 5.89 -0.53
C LEU A 171 18.01 4.37 -0.37
N ILE A 172 17.67 3.88 0.82
CA ILE A 172 17.50 2.47 1.11
C ILE A 172 16.36 1.83 0.27
N ASP A 173 15.32 2.59 -0.06
CA ASP A 173 14.21 2.11 -0.89
C ASP A 173 14.69 1.85 -2.32
N HIS A 174 15.52 2.75 -2.84
CA HIS A 174 16.10 2.65 -4.17
C HIS A 174 17.16 1.55 -4.28
N ARG A 175 17.87 1.24 -3.18
CA ARG A 175 18.70 0.03 -3.10
C ARG A 175 17.87 -1.23 -3.24
N PHE A 176 16.71 -1.29 -2.57
CA PHE A 176 15.80 -2.43 -2.71
C PHE A 176 15.31 -2.58 -4.15
N TYR A 177 14.79 -1.51 -4.76
CA TYR A 177 14.31 -1.56 -6.14
C TYR A 177 15.40 -1.94 -7.15
N LEU A 178 16.63 -1.45 -6.96
CA LEU A 178 17.76 -1.84 -7.80
C LEU A 178 18.10 -3.33 -7.64
N ALA A 179 18.12 -3.84 -6.40
CA ALA A 179 18.34 -5.26 -6.13
C ALA A 179 17.26 -6.13 -6.78
N LEU A 180 15.99 -5.71 -6.68
CA LEU A 180 14.86 -6.39 -7.33
C LEU A 180 15.02 -6.40 -8.86
N ALA A 181 15.30 -5.25 -9.48
CA ALA A 181 15.50 -5.14 -10.93
C ALA A 181 16.70 -5.95 -11.45
N ASN A 182 17.67 -6.24 -10.57
CA ASN A 182 18.85 -7.07 -10.86
C ASN A 182 18.63 -8.57 -10.53
N GLY A 183 17.53 -8.92 -9.88
CA GLY A 183 17.31 -10.27 -9.33
C GLY A 183 18.28 -10.64 -8.21
N ASP A 184 18.88 -9.66 -7.54
CA ASP A 184 19.82 -9.86 -6.44
C ASP A 184 19.08 -10.14 -5.14
N LYS A 185 18.75 -11.42 -4.94
CA LYS A 185 18.06 -11.90 -3.73
C LYS A 185 18.81 -11.57 -2.45
N SER A 186 20.14 -11.69 -2.45
CA SER A 186 20.96 -11.45 -1.26
C SER A 186 20.89 -9.98 -0.86
N GLU A 187 20.98 -9.05 -1.82
CA GLU A 187 20.87 -7.63 -1.52
C GLU A 187 19.44 -7.22 -1.12
N MET A 188 18.41 -7.85 -1.69
CA MET A 188 17.02 -7.68 -1.21
C MET A 188 16.89 -8.02 0.28
N GLU A 189 17.42 -9.18 0.71
CA GLU A 189 17.41 -9.62 2.11
C GLU A 189 18.23 -8.68 3.02
N ASN A 190 19.40 -8.22 2.57
CA ASN A 190 20.23 -7.26 3.30
C ASN A 190 19.50 -5.94 3.55
N VAL A 191 18.88 -5.38 2.51
CA VAL A 191 18.15 -4.12 2.59
C VAL A 191 16.94 -4.23 3.53
N LEU A 192 16.19 -5.34 3.48
CA LEU A 192 15.03 -5.56 4.35
C LEU A 192 15.45 -5.77 5.81
N THR A 193 16.58 -6.43 6.04
CA THR A 193 17.19 -6.54 7.38
C THR A 193 17.56 -5.15 7.92
N GLU A 194 18.14 -4.30 7.08
CA GLU A 194 18.50 -2.94 7.46
C GLU A 194 17.25 -2.07 7.72
N LEU A 195 16.23 -2.14 6.87
CA LEU A 195 14.95 -1.41 7.01
C LEU A 195 14.23 -1.76 8.32
N THR A 196 14.32 -3.00 8.76
CA THR A 196 13.68 -3.47 10.00
C THR A 196 14.58 -3.35 11.24
N SER A 197 15.80 -2.83 11.07
CA SER A 197 16.72 -2.60 12.20
C SER A 197 16.18 -1.49 13.13
N PRO A 198 16.50 -1.54 14.45
CA PRO A 198 16.06 -0.50 15.39
C PRO A 198 16.50 0.92 15.03
N LYS A 199 17.58 1.07 14.25
CA LYS A 199 18.11 2.36 13.80
C LYS A 199 17.23 2.99 12.73
N ILE A 200 16.83 2.21 11.72
CA ILE A 200 16.05 2.70 10.59
C ILE A 200 14.55 2.70 10.91
N ALA A 201 14.06 1.69 11.62
CA ALA A 201 12.66 1.55 12.00
C ALA A 201 12.11 2.81 12.70
N LYS A 202 12.88 3.43 13.61
CA LYS A 202 12.49 4.66 14.31
C LYS A 202 12.24 5.87 13.41
N VAL A 203 12.77 5.85 12.19
CA VAL A 203 12.70 6.98 11.23
C VAL A 203 11.79 6.64 10.05
N ARG A 204 11.73 5.37 9.65
CA ARG A 204 11.01 4.90 8.46
C ARG A 204 9.67 4.24 8.74
N ASN A 205 9.39 3.83 9.98
CA ASN A 205 8.15 3.14 10.33
C ASN A 205 7.21 4.00 11.17
N PHE A 206 7.59 5.25 11.48
CA PHE A 206 6.79 6.20 12.26
C PHE A 206 6.49 7.43 11.41
N GLU A 207 5.41 7.36 10.65
CA GLU A 207 4.89 8.45 9.83
C GLU A 207 3.38 8.55 10.01
N PHE A 208 2.83 9.77 10.02
CA PHE A 208 1.39 10.00 10.20
C PHE A 208 0.52 9.21 9.20
N ALA A 209 1.02 9.02 7.98
CA ALA A 209 0.37 8.27 6.92
C ALA A 209 0.23 6.76 7.19
N PHE A 210 0.90 6.22 8.22
CA PHE A 210 0.85 4.79 8.53
C PHE A 210 -0.25 4.42 9.52
N THR A 211 -0.93 5.40 10.12
CA THR A 211 -2.14 5.26 10.94
C THR A 211 -2.15 3.99 11.80
N PHE A 212 -2.77 2.89 11.35
CA PHE A 212 -2.93 1.66 12.13
C PHE A 212 -1.73 0.69 12.08
N THR A 213 -0.70 0.96 11.28
CA THR A 213 0.42 0.04 11.00
C THR A 213 1.71 0.35 11.76
N GLU A 214 1.90 1.59 12.21
CA GLU A 214 3.14 2.16 12.79
C GLU A 214 3.80 1.30 13.90
N HIS A 215 3.00 0.65 14.74
CA HIS A 215 3.49 -0.14 15.87
C HIS A 215 3.56 -1.65 15.62
N PHE A 216 3.11 -2.09 14.45
CA PHE A 216 2.90 -3.50 14.15
C PHE A 216 3.85 -4.03 13.09
N ILE A 217 4.12 -3.22 12.07
CA ILE A 217 4.91 -3.61 10.90
C ILE A 217 5.87 -2.51 10.47
N ALA A 218 6.84 -2.90 9.65
CA ALA A 218 7.62 -1.96 8.85
C ALA A 218 6.97 -1.83 7.47
N THR A 219 6.06 -0.87 7.29
CA THR A 219 5.18 -0.74 6.11
C THR A 219 5.91 -0.88 4.77
N HIS A 220 6.98 -0.11 4.57
CA HIS A 220 7.79 -0.19 3.35
C HIS A 220 8.47 -1.56 3.19
N ALA A 221 9.02 -2.12 4.27
CA ALA A 221 9.65 -3.43 4.23
C ALA A 221 8.65 -4.56 3.91
N VAL A 222 7.41 -4.45 4.39
CA VAL A 222 6.31 -5.37 4.03
C VAL A 222 5.96 -5.27 2.55
N ILE A 223 5.77 -4.05 2.02
CA ILE A 223 5.50 -3.82 0.58
C ILE A 223 6.60 -4.44 -0.28
N TYR A 224 7.86 -4.17 0.06
CA TYR A 224 9.03 -4.68 -0.66
C TYR A 224 9.14 -6.20 -0.58
N SER A 225 8.92 -6.78 0.59
CA SER A 225 8.89 -8.24 0.75
C SER A 225 7.80 -8.86 -0.11
N LYS A 226 6.58 -8.30 -0.10
CA LYS A 226 5.47 -8.79 -0.91
C LYS A 226 5.75 -8.66 -2.40
N LEU A 227 6.33 -7.54 -2.83
CA LEU A 227 6.75 -7.31 -4.21
C LEU A 227 7.80 -8.33 -4.68
N ALA A 228 8.82 -8.63 -3.85
CA ALA A 228 9.82 -9.66 -4.16
C ALA A 228 9.18 -11.05 -4.33
N TRP A 229 8.27 -11.43 -3.43
CA TRP A 229 7.55 -12.71 -3.52
C TRP A 229 6.68 -12.81 -4.78
N ARG A 230 5.98 -11.73 -5.15
CA ARG A 230 5.23 -11.66 -6.43
C ARG A 230 6.13 -11.78 -7.66
N ASN A 231 7.41 -11.45 -7.54
CA ASN A 231 8.43 -11.61 -8.58
C ASN A 231 9.20 -12.95 -8.47
N GLY A 232 8.73 -13.90 -7.66
CA GLY A 232 9.32 -15.24 -7.55
C GLY A 232 10.49 -15.34 -6.56
N TYR A 233 10.81 -14.28 -5.83
CA TYR A 233 11.89 -14.28 -4.83
C TYR A 233 11.34 -14.55 -3.43
N GLN A 234 11.36 -15.81 -3.00
CA GLN A 234 11.04 -16.18 -1.62
C GLN A 234 12.20 -15.79 -0.69
N LEU A 235 12.07 -14.64 -0.02
CA LEU A 235 13.11 -14.07 0.84
C LEU A 235 13.09 -14.72 2.24
N ASN A 236 14.27 -14.92 2.83
CA ASN A 236 14.44 -15.40 4.19
C ASN A 236 14.79 -14.24 5.13
N ILE A 237 13.78 -13.69 5.80
CA ILE A 237 13.93 -12.51 6.67
C ILE A 237 13.40 -12.85 8.07
N ASP A 238 14.27 -12.86 9.07
CA ASP A 238 13.89 -13.09 10.46
C ASP A 238 13.69 -11.76 11.19
N THR A 239 12.47 -11.23 11.11
CA THR A 239 12.12 -9.97 11.77
C THR A 239 10.66 -9.96 12.23
N PRO A 240 10.35 -9.45 13.43
CA PRO A 240 8.98 -9.36 13.91
C PRO A 240 8.15 -8.26 13.21
N TRP A 241 8.79 -7.43 12.37
CA TRP A 241 8.16 -6.30 11.66
C TRP A 241 7.59 -6.68 10.29
N ILE A 242 7.85 -7.90 9.81
CA ILE A 242 7.31 -8.44 8.56
C ILE A 242 6.64 -9.77 8.92
N PRO A 243 5.30 -9.84 8.98
CA PRO A 243 4.61 -11.11 9.16
C PRO A 243 4.87 -12.03 7.97
N LYS A 244 5.58 -13.13 8.20
CA LYS A 244 5.95 -14.09 7.13
C LYS A 244 4.73 -14.71 6.46
N GLU A 245 3.63 -14.85 7.21
CA GLU A 245 2.37 -15.42 6.75
C GLU A 245 1.67 -14.55 5.70
N TRP A 246 2.04 -13.27 5.61
CA TRP A 246 1.50 -12.36 4.60
C TRP A 246 2.20 -12.46 3.24
N LEU A 247 3.40 -13.06 3.19
CA LEU A 247 4.27 -13.01 2.01
C LEU A 247 3.84 -13.95 0.87
N PRO A 248 3.42 -15.22 1.12
CA PRO A 248 2.91 -16.09 0.07
C PRO A 248 1.80 -15.41 -0.74
N VAL A 249 1.87 -15.54 -2.06
CA VAL A 249 0.89 -14.98 -3.00
C VAL A 249 -0.22 -16.00 -3.17
N GLU A 250 -1.25 -15.88 -2.34
CA GLU A 250 -2.34 -16.85 -2.24
C GLU A 250 -3.68 -16.09 -2.21
N PRO A 251 -4.23 -15.72 -3.38
CA PRO A 251 -5.52 -15.04 -3.45
C PRO A 251 -6.62 -15.86 -2.75
N LEU A 252 -7.55 -15.16 -2.10
CA LEU A 252 -8.77 -15.81 -1.61
C LEU A 252 -9.60 -16.34 -2.78
N PRO A 253 -10.33 -17.46 -2.61
CA PRO A 253 -11.21 -17.98 -3.65
C PRO A 253 -12.36 -17.02 -3.97
N GLU A 254 -12.78 -16.21 -2.99
CA GLU A 254 -13.81 -15.19 -3.12
C GLU A 254 -13.52 -14.04 -2.16
N TYR A 255 -13.87 -12.82 -2.57
CA TYR A 255 -13.83 -11.62 -1.72
C TYR A 255 -15.25 -11.07 -1.56
N SER A 256 -15.79 -11.19 -0.36
CA SER A 256 -17.15 -10.71 -0.06
C SER A 256 -17.18 -9.18 0.05
N GLU A 257 -18.21 -8.57 -0.53
CA GLU A 257 -18.41 -7.13 -0.50
C GLU A 257 -19.61 -6.80 0.37
N PRO A 258 -19.42 -6.28 1.60
CA PRO A 258 -20.50 -6.19 2.57
C PRO A 258 -21.56 -5.14 2.20
N TRP A 259 -21.18 -4.08 1.49
CA TRP A 259 -22.08 -2.96 1.17
C TRP A 259 -22.48 -2.94 -0.31
N GLU A 260 -23.72 -2.54 -0.57
CA GLU A 260 -24.32 -2.56 -1.92
C GLU A 260 -23.56 -1.70 -2.92
N PHE A 261 -23.22 -0.46 -2.54
CA PHE A 261 -22.45 0.45 -3.39
C PHE A 261 -21.07 -0.13 -3.79
N MET A 262 -20.48 -1.03 -3.00
CA MET A 262 -19.21 -1.67 -3.37
C MET A 262 -19.44 -2.71 -4.47
N ARG A 263 -20.50 -3.52 -4.34
CA ARG A 263 -20.88 -4.54 -5.33
C ARG A 263 -21.24 -3.91 -6.68
N GLU A 264 -21.86 -2.73 -6.65
CA GLU A 264 -22.23 -1.99 -7.85
C GLU A 264 -21.04 -1.30 -8.53
N PHE A 265 -19.96 -1.03 -7.78
CA PHE A 265 -18.78 -0.37 -8.30
C PHE A 265 -17.82 -1.36 -8.95
N ASP A 266 -17.65 -1.27 -10.28
CA ASP A 266 -16.58 -1.96 -11.01
C ASP A 266 -15.24 -1.24 -10.78
N ILE A 267 -14.21 -1.97 -10.35
CA ILE A 267 -12.86 -1.42 -10.11
C ILE A 267 -12.31 -0.70 -11.36
N PHE A 268 -12.68 -1.14 -12.55
CA PHE A 268 -12.29 -0.57 -13.84
C PHE A 268 -13.30 0.44 -14.40
N THR A 269 -14.22 0.94 -13.57
CA THR A 269 -15.07 2.10 -13.92
C THR A 269 -14.15 3.24 -14.36
N PRO A 270 -14.28 3.76 -15.60
CA PRO A 270 -13.45 4.85 -16.06
C PRO A 270 -13.60 6.10 -15.17
N PHE A 271 -12.53 6.86 -15.03
CA PHE A 271 -12.60 8.21 -14.51
C PHE A 271 -13.47 9.10 -15.39
N ASP A 272 -14.04 10.14 -14.77
CA ASP A 272 -14.87 11.12 -15.46
C ASP A 272 -14.03 12.20 -16.15
N GLY A 273 -14.63 12.87 -17.14
CA GLY A 273 -14.04 14.04 -17.79
C GLY A 273 -12.75 13.76 -18.56
N GLU A 274 -11.74 14.62 -18.37
CA GLU A 274 -10.47 14.56 -19.12
C GLU A 274 -9.58 13.34 -18.79
N TRP A 275 -9.89 12.64 -17.70
CA TRP A 275 -9.13 11.47 -17.23
C TRP A 275 -9.66 10.14 -17.79
N ASN A 276 -10.77 10.17 -18.54
CA ASN A 276 -11.40 8.95 -19.07
C ASN A 276 -10.44 8.10 -19.92
N ASP A 277 -9.71 8.75 -20.85
CA ASP A 277 -8.76 8.06 -21.74
C ASP A 277 -7.53 7.50 -20.99
N TRP A 278 -7.25 8.04 -19.81
CA TRP A 278 -6.12 7.66 -18.96
C TRP A 278 -6.47 6.52 -18.00
N SER A 279 -7.77 6.23 -17.85
CA SER A 279 -8.28 5.29 -16.86
C SER A 279 -7.66 3.90 -17.02
N PRO A 280 -7.24 3.26 -15.91
CA PRO A 280 -6.83 1.86 -15.92
C PRO A 280 -7.89 0.95 -16.56
N LYS A 281 -7.43 -0.04 -17.32
CA LYS A 281 -8.30 -0.95 -18.07
C LYS A 281 -8.12 -2.38 -17.57
N ARG A 282 -9.20 -3.15 -17.64
CA ARG A 282 -9.11 -4.58 -17.38
C ARG A 282 -8.18 -5.19 -18.43
N ASN A 283 -7.17 -5.93 -18.00
CA ASN A 283 -6.31 -6.65 -18.93
C ASN A 283 -7.18 -7.65 -19.70
N ASN A 284 -7.26 -7.51 -21.02
CA ASN A 284 -7.89 -8.52 -21.86
C ASN A 284 -7.02 -9.77 -21.77
N THR A 285 -7.54 -10.83 -21.14
CA THR A 285 -6.91 -12.14 -21.07
C THR A 285 -7.05 -12.88 -22.39
#